data_AF-A0A537K829-F1
#
_entry.id   AF-A0A537K829-F1
#
_cell.length_a   1.000
_cell.length_b   1.000
_cell.length_c   1.000
_cell.angle_alpha   90.00
_cell.angle_beta   90.00
_cell.angle_gamma   90.00
#
_symmetry.space_group_name_H-M   'P 1'
#
loop_
_entity.id
_entity.type
_entity.pdbx_description
1 polymer ?
#
loop_
_entity_poly.entity_id
_entity_poly.type
_entity_poly.pdbx_seq_one_letter_code
_entity_poly.pdbx_strand_id
1 'polypeptide(L)'
;MNLSSAVVTHMMENDFFSQWMGVEVLEVKEGYSRIRMAIRKEMVNGFGIVHGGLPFSLADSAFAFACNNRNNLSVALDVTITFMKAVNVGDVLTAEAKEIHNGRSTG
;
A
#
# COMPACT_ATOMS: atom_id res chain seq x y z
N MET A 1 14.84 10.47 14.15
CA MET A 1 13.94 9.99 13.08
C MET A 1 13.34 11.19 12.39
N ASN A 2 13.23 11.18 11.05
CA ASN A 2 12.46 12.21 10.35
C ASN A 2 10.94 11.93 10.55
N LEU A 3 10.08 12.93 10.33
CA LEU A 3 8.63 12.81 10.56
C LEU A 3 8.02 11.65 9.77
N SER A 4 8.46 11.44 8.53
CA SER A 4 8.00 10.36 7.66
C SER A 4 8.25 8.99 8.26
N SER A 5 9.42 8.72 8.83
CA SER A 5 9.71 7.44 9.50
C SER A 5 8.83 7.23 10.73
N ALA A 6 8.59 8.26 11.54
CA ALA A 6 7.77 8.14 12.74
C ALA A 6 6.29 7.83 12.41
N VAL A 7 5.73 8.50 11.40
CA VAL A 7 4.36 8.24 10.93
C VAL A 7 4.24 6.82 10.36
N VAL A 8 5.20 6.39 9.55
CA VAL A 8 5.21 5.03 8.99
C VAL A 8 5.29 3.99 10.11
N THR A 9 6.16 4.18 11.10
CA THR A 9 6.22 3.28 12.27
C THR A 9 4.87 3.21 12.98
N HIS A 10 4.26 4.36 13.27
CA HIS A 10 2.96 4.39 13.92
C HIS A 10 1.85 3.70 13.10
N MET A 11 1.81 3.97 11.78
CA MET A 11 0.86 3.32 10.89
C MET A 11 1.09 1.80 10.84
N MET A 12 2.34 1.36 10.69
CA MET A 12 2.68 -0.06 10.66
C MET A 12 2.37 -0.77 11.98
N GLU A 13 2.51 -0.10 13.14
CA GLU A 13 2.17 -0.66 14.46
C GLU A 13 0.66 -0.87 14.63
N ASN A 14 -0.18 -0.06 13.99
CA ASN A 14 -1.63 -0.06 14.16
C ASN A 14 -2.42 -0.62 12.97
N ASP A 15 -1.80 -0.72 11.79
CA ASP A 15 -2.38 -1.34 10.60
C ASP A 15 -2.11 -2.85 10.58
N PHE A 16 -2.94 -3.57 11.34
CA PHE A 16 -2.86 -5.03 11.42
C PHE A 16 -3.08 -5.73 10.07
N PHE A 17 -3.73 -5.07 9.11
CA PHE A 17 -3.94 -5.66 7.81
C PHE A 17 -2.68 -5.57 6.95
N SER A 18 -1.98 -4.44 6.94
CA SER A 18 -0.64 -4.33 6.33
C SER A 18 0.38 -5.28 7.00
N GLN A 19 0.30 -5.46 8.33
CA GLN A 19 1.09 -6.47 9.03
C GLN A 19 0.76 -7.89 8.58
N TRP A 20 -0.52 -8.25 8.50
CA TRP A 20 -0.95 -9.57 8.00
C TRP A 20 -0.53 -9.79 6.55
N MET A 21 -0.64 -8.76 5.71
CA MET A 21 -0.12 -8.81 4.34
C MET A 21 1.40 -9.05 4.31
N GLY A 22 2.14 -8.71 5.36
CA GLY A 22 3.59 -8.81 5.38
C GLY A 22 4.24 -7.71 4.56
N VAL A 23 3.66 -6.51 4.61
CA VAL A 23 4.17 -5.33 3.90
C VAL A 23 5.55 -4.95 4.42
N GLU A 24 6.48 -4.80 3.50
CA GLU A 24 7.80 -4.25 3.77
C GLU A 24 7.92 -2.86 3.14
N VAL A 25 8.28 -1.88 3.95
CA VAL A 25 8.50 -0.50 3.49
C VAL A 25 9.90 -0.37 2.91
N LEU A 26 10.01 -0.08 1.61
CA LEU A 26 11.29 0.06 0.92
C LEU A 26 11.78 1.52 0.94
N GLU A 27 10.87 2.47 0.74
CA GLU A 27 11.18 3.89 0.72
C GLU A 27 9.93 4.71 1.05
N VAL A 28 10.07 5.72 1.91
CA VAL A 28 9.01 6.72 2.17
C VAL A 28 9.65 8.08 2.29
N LYS A 29 9.07 9.05 1.61
CA LYS A 29 9.38 10.48 1.70
C LYS A 29 8.08 11.25 1.47
N GLU A 30 8.09 12.55 1.72
CA GLU A 30 6.91 13.40 1.56
C GLU A 30 6.23 13.21 0.17
N GLY A 31 4.95 12.85 0.17
CA GLY A 31 4.18 12.58 -1.05
C GLY A 31 4.58 11.31 -1.82
N TYR A 32 5.37 10.41 -1.25
CA TYR A 32 5.85 9.22 -1.93
C TYR A 32 6.00 8.02 -1.00
N SER A 33 5.66 6.84 -1.51
CA SER A 33 5.99 5.58 -0.87
C SER A 33 6.32 4.51 -1.90
N ARG A 34 7.12 3.54 -1.47
CA ARG A 34 7.35 2.29 -2.18
C ARG A 34 7.41 1.17 -1.17
N ILE A 35 6.56 0.17 -1.38
CA ILE A 35 6.39 -0.98 -0.49
C ILE A 35 6.34 -2.26 -1.29
N ARG A 36 6.60 -3.40 -0.65
CA ARG A 36 6.49 -4.72 -1.26
C ARG A 36 5.78 -5.73 -0.38
N MET A 37 5.28 -6.79 -1.01
CA MET A 37 4.63 -7.93 -0.35
C MET A 37 4.90 -9.22 -1.14
N ALA A 38 5.28 -10.29 -0.44
CA ALA A 38 5.35 -11.63 -1.01
C ALA A 38 3.97 -12.32 -0.96
N ILE A 39 3.56 -12.97 -2.05
CA ILE A 39 2.27 -13.68 -2.12
C ILE A 39 2.37 -15.02 -1.42
N ARG A 40 1.49 -15.22 -0.43
CA ARG A 40 1.37 -16.46 0.35
C ARG A 40 0.20 -17.31 -0.11
N LYS A 41 0.15 -18.55 0.37
CA LYS A 41 -0.83 -19.55 -0.07
C LYS A 41 -2.26 -19.13 0.23
N GLU A 42 -2.52 -18.49 1.35
CA GLU A 42 -3.84 -18.04 1.79
C GLU A 42 -4.36 -16.79 1.07
N MET A 43 -3.52 -16.17 0.22
CA MET A 43 -3.86 -14.95 -0.52
C MET A 43 -4.45 -15.21 -1.91
N VAL A 44 -4.54 -16.48 -2.33
CA VAL A 44 -5.07 -16.86 -3.64
C VAL A 44 -6.59 -17.05 -3.61
N ASN A 45 -7.23 -16.83 -4.74
CA ASN A 45 -8.64 -17.13 -4.95
C ASN A 45 -8.85 -18.61 -5.34
N GLY A 46 -10.11 -18.97 -5.65
CA GLY A 46 -10.48 -20.34 -6.06
C GLY A 46 -9.82 -20.87 -7.34
N PHE A 47 -9.13 -20.02 -8.10
CA PHE A 47 -8.36 -20.39 -9.29
C PHE A 47 -6.86 -20.55 -9.02
N GLY A 48 -6.42 -20.38 -7.77
CA GLY A 48 -5.00 -20.53 -7.38
C GLY A 48 -4.09 -19.36 -7.74
N ILE A 49 -4.65 -18.24 -8.23
CA ILE A 49 -3.94 -16.97 -8.44
C ILE A 49 -4.33 -15.97 -7.37
N VAL A 50 -3.56 -14.89 -7.20
CA VAL A 50 -3.83 -13.86 -6.19
C VAL A 50 -5.29 -13.39 -6.25
N HIS A 51 -5.93 -13.30 -5.10
CA HIS A 51 -7.25 -12.70 -5.01
C HIS A 51 -7.15 -11.21 -5.34
N GLY A 52 -8.06 -10.69 -6.19
CA GLY A 52 -7.97 -9.32 -6.72
C GLY A 52 -7.94 -8.23 -5.65
N GLY A 53 -8.47 -8.52 -4.46
CA GLY A 53 -8.38 -7.64 -3.30
C GLY A 53 -6.93 -7.38 -2.82
N LEU A 54 -5.99 -8.32 -2.97
CA LEU A 54 -4.64 -8.15 -2.43
C LEU A 54 -3.81 -7.09 -3.18
N PRO A 55 -3.72 -7.09 -4.53
CA PRO A 55 -3.05 -6.01 -5.23
C PRO A 55 -3.69 -4.64 -4.98
N PHE A 56 -5.02 -4.58 -4.85
CA PHE A 56 -5.74 -3.36 -4.48
C PHE A 56 -5.31 -2.86 -3.10
N SER A 57 -5.36 -3.75 -2.10
CA SER A 57 -4.98 -3.41 -0.73
C SER A 57 -3.52 -2.98 -0.61
N LEU A 58 -2.60 -3.63 -1.34
CA LEU A 58 -1.21 -3.19 -1.38
C LEU A 58 -1.08 -1.78 -1.98
N ALA A 59 -1.83 -1.48 -3.05
CA ALA A 59 -1.84 -0.14 -3.64
C ALA A 59 -2.42 0.91 -2.68
N ASP A 60 -3.48 0.57 -1.94
CA ASP A 60 -4.11 1.44 -0.93
C ASP A 60 -3.17 1.71 0.25
N SER A 61 -2.48 0.69 0.78
CA SER A 61 -1.44 0.89 1.80
C SER A 61 -0.32 1.81 1.31
N ALA A 62 0.15 1.63 0.06
CA ALA A 62 1.15 2.51 -0.53
C ALA A 62 0.64 3.96 -0.61
N PHE A 63 -0.60 4.16 -1.08
CA PHE A 63 -1.26 5.47 -1.08
C PHE A 63 -1.29 6.10 0.32
N ALA A 64 -1.72 5.34 1.33
CA ALA A 64 -1.79 5.81 2.70
C ALA A 64 -0.41 6.25 3.23
N PHE A 65 0.66 5.49 2.95
CA PHE A 65 2.02 5.89 3.35
C PHE A 65 2.54 7.13 2.60
N ALA A 66 2.09 7.36 1.37
CA ALA A 66 2.49 8.52 0.57
C ALA A 66 1.77 9.80 1.03
N CYS A 67 0.47 9.73 1.34
CA CYS A 67 -0.37 10.88 1.66
C CYS A 67 -0.41 11.23 3.16
N ASN A 68 -0.38 10.24 4.06
CA ASN A 68 -0.55 10.49 5.50
C ASN A 68 0.75 10.84 6.22
N ASN A 69 1.89 10.84 5.53
CA ASN A 69 3.20 11.20 6.11
C ASN A 69 3.36 12.70 6.43
N ARG A 70 2.31 13.51 6.21
CA ARG A 70 2.21 14.94 6.57
C ARG A 70 1.30 15.21 7.78
N ASN A 71 0.89 14.18 8.52
CA ASN A 71 -0.01 14.29 9.69
C ASN A 71 -1.40 14.88 9.38
N ASN A 72 -1.84 14.77 8.11
CA ASN A 72 -3.20 15.04 7.68
C ASN A 72 -3.80 13.70 7.23
N LEU A 73 -4.91 13.30 7.83
CA LEU A 73 -5.55 12.02 7.53
C LEU A 73 -6.31 12.14 6.21
N SER A 74 -5.82 11.41 5.21
CA SER A 74 -6.43 11.28 3.89
C SER A 74 -7.00 9.87 3.73
N VAL A 75 -8.21 9.80 3.19
CA VAL A 75 -8.88 8.55 2.81
C VAL A 75 -9.09 8.54 1.30
N ALA A 76 -9.02 7.37 0.67
CA ALA A 76 -9.31 7.23 -0.75
C ALA A 76 -10.80 7.51 -1.00
N LEU A 77 -11.10 8.45 -1.91
CA LEU A 77 -12.47 8.72 -2.35
C LEU A 77 -12.88 7.77 -3.48
N ASP A 78 -11.98 7.59 -4.44
CA ASP A 78 -12.18 6.75 -5.62
C ASP A 78 -10.87 6.07 -5.99
N VAL A 79 -10.95 4.80 -6.41
CA VAL A 79 -9.79 4.03 -6.86
C VAL A 79 -10.18 3.21 -8.09
N THR A 80 -9.41 3.34 -9.16
CA THR A 80 -9.52 2.48 -10.34
C THR A 80 -8.31 1.55 -10.41
N ILE A 81 -8.55 0.26 -10.53
CA ILE A 81 -7.50 -0.76 -10.68
C ILE A 81 -7.72 -1.57 -11.96
N THR A 82 -6.64 -1.89 -12.66
CA THR A 82 -6.67 -2.78 -13.84
C THR A 82 -5.69 -3.94 -13.61
N PHE A 83 -6.18 -5.16 -13.72
CA PHE A 83 -5.38 -6.37 -13.54
C PHE A 83 -4.82 -6.83 -14.89
N MET A 84 -3.54 -6.54 -15.13
CA MET A 84 -2.88 -6.81 -16.42
C MET A 84 -2.31 -8.23 -16.53
N LYS A 85 -1.98 -8.87 -15.39
CA LYS A 85 -1.32 -10.17 -15.35
C LYS A 85 -1.72 -10.93 -14.09
N ALA A 86 -1.84 -12.25 -14.20
CA ALA A 86 -2.00 -13.12 -13.05
C ALA A 86 -0.72 -13.14 -12.18
N VAL A 87 -0.90 -13.21 -10.87
CA VAL A 87 0.16 -13.28 -9.86
C VAL A 87 -0.01 -14.57 -9.08
N ASN A 88 1.09 -15.27 -8.82
CA ASN A 88 1.10 -16.60 -8.20
C ASN A 88 1.73 -16.57 -6.81
N VAL A 89 1.54 -17.64 -6.05
CA VAL A 89 2.24 -17.84 -4.77
C VAL A 89 3.75 -17.80 -4.99
N GLY A 90 4.47 -17.10 -4.11
CA GLY A 90 5.91 -16.91 -4.20
C GLY A 90 6.34 -15.70 -5.02
N ASP A 91 5.45 -15.10 -5.82
CA ASP A 91 5.73 -13.82 -6.46
C ASP A 91 5.85 -12.71 -5.41
N VAL A 92 6.60 -11.67 -5.74
CA VAL A 92 6.70 -10.45 -4.93
C VAL A 92 6.11 -9.29 -5.71
N LEU A 93 5.10 -8.64 -5.15
CA LEU A 93 4.53 -7.42 -5.68
C LEU A 93 5.21 -6.22 -5.04
N THR A 94 5.49 -5.20 -5.85
CA THR A 94 5.94 -3.87 -5.40
C THR A 94 4.91 -2.85 -5.81
N ALA A 95 4.47 -2.02 -4.86
CA ALA A 95 3.60 -0.89 -5.10
C ALA A 95 4.36 0.41 -4.85
N GLU A 96 4.22 1.35 -5.78
CA GLU A 96 4.83 2.67 -5.73
C GLU A 96 3.72 3.72 -5.85
N ALA A 97 3.65 4.62 -4.89
CA ALA A 97 2.67 5.68 -4.84
C ALA A 97 3.38 7.03 -4.87
N LYS A 98 2.86 7.94 -5.70
CA LYS A 98 3.33 9.31 -5.82
C LYS A 98 2.13 10.25 -5.83
N GLU A 99 2.14 11.20 -4.91
CA GLU A 99 1.20 12.31 -4.87
C GLU A 99 1.39 13.18 -6.12
N ILE A 100 0.33 13.37 -6.91
CA ILE A 100 0.34 14.19 -8.13
C ILE A 100 -0.27 15.57 -7.85
N HIS A 101 -1.27 15.62 -6.97
CA HIS A 101 -1.91 16.83 -6.52
C HIS A 101 -2.19 16.74 -5.01
N ASN A 102 -2.34 17.89 -4.36
CA ASN A 102 -2.63 17.97 -2.92
C ASN A 102 -3.42 19.27 -2.67
N GLY A 103 -4.72 19.19 -2.90
CA GLY A 103 -5.65 20.28 -2.69
C GLY A 103 -6.18 20.33 -1.25
N ARG A 104 -6.98 21.36 -0.96
CA ARG A 104 -7.48 21.62 0.40
C ARG A 104 -8.63 20.68 0.82
N SER A 105 -9.36 20.13 -0.15
CA SER A 105 -10.51 19.22 0.05
C SER A 105 -10.40 17.91 -0.74
N THR A 106 -9.49 17.84 -1.71
CA THR A 106 -9.21 16.66 -2.54
C THR A 106 -7.72 16.68 -2.87
N GLY A 107 -7.02 15.59 -2.55
CA GLY A 107 -5.66 15.31 -3.01
C GLY A 107 -5.67 14.83 -4.45
#